data_AF-A0A0A1U728-F1
#
_entry.id   AF-A0A0A1U728-F1
#
_cell.length_a   1.000
_cell.length_b   1.000
_cell.length_c   1.000
_cell.angle_alpha   90.00
_cell.angle_beta   90.00
_cell.angle_gamma   90.00
#
_symmetry.space_group_name_H-M   'P 1'
#
loop_
_entity.id
_entity.type
_entity.pdbx_description
1 polymer ?
#
loop_
_entity_poly.entity_id
_entity_poly.type
_entity_poly.pdbx_seq_one_letter_code
_entity_poly.pdbx_strand_id
1 'polypeptide(L)'
;MAEFQEQGKLLHENIKVLKKHLYALDQLSTNRDAQPKYNFPLNIDKMSVNEATNALYELLEKCTNGLNIFSKYAWELKKTKGAMVDLCHLIESLNLQCEDDNKKLIEFNNKVVEELINKEQQRLFTELSLNKFRKEQLTEELNETIYNLQLMKKEEKTLSKSFLTQSSIFTQTEKCDTKPLLKNFQNVQKIQTDKQNTTEDKASSPKSPPIEILNATNEQNKGLAFDHKISEIAVHELRKSETLATDEVNLFDDTSNLVSESETNNSNYEIHLINNLSPIQTTQEKISINTININNNNNNNTINNSNRVTLNDLSEDERNQLFKWSGRSVGIPFVEIPLETPMLKKQLLKLTTTRNGFFVVIQDKGGNLIGGFVSHRVAKDGAFVADANCFLFTLKVDGKVQFQKFEMARTRHKFAFYIGTNRSTRLIDFGCGDLCLMSVGRFGKRTNEKVTYTMTKQSFQYGDKINLLNTSNEENEILSATFFEAVDGSQSFY
;
A
#
# COMPACT_ATOMS: atom_id res chain seq x y z
N MET A 1 -20.75 18.09 15.06
CA MET A 1 -20.05 18.51 13.82
C MET A 1 -18.83 19.39 14.08
N ALA A 2 -18.95 20.49 14.83
CA ALA A 2 -17.77 21.32 15.17
C ALA A 2 -16.65 20.52 15.85
N GLU A 3 -17.01 19.65 16.80
CA GLU A 3 -16.07 18.76 17.49
C GLU A 3 -15.34 17.79 16.54
N PHE A 4 -16.04 17.23 15.55
CA PHE A 4 -15.43 16.37 14.52
C PHE A 4 -14.45 17.15 13.63
N GLN A 5 -14.75 18.40 13.28
CA GLN A 5 -13.83 19.25 12.53
C GLN A 5 -12.57 19.58 13.35
N GLU A 6 -12.73 19.83 14.65
CA GLU A 6 -11.61 20.08 15.56
C GLU A 6 -10.74 18.83 15.72
N GLN A 7 -11.34 17.65 15.89
CA GLN A 7 -10.62 16.38 15.93
C GLN A 7 -9.85 16.09 14.64
N GLY A 8 -10.44 16.39 13.47
CA GLY A 8 -9.75 16.25 12.18
C GLY A 8 -8.53 17.17 12.05
N LYS A 9 -8.64 18.43 12.51
CA LYS A 9 -7.50 19.36 12.57
C LYS A 9 -6.41 18.89 13.52
N LEU A 10 -6.79 18.40 14.70
CA LEU A 10 -5.84 17.88 15.68
C LEU A 10 -5.09 16.66 15.14
N LEU A 11 -5.80 15.73 14.48
CA LEU A 11 -5.19 14.56 13.83
C LEU A 11 -4.18 14.99 12.77
N HIS A 12 -4.53 16.01 11.98
CA HIS A 12 -3.66 16.56 10.95
C HIS A 12 -2.36 17.13 11.52
N GLU A 13 -2.44 17.94 12.58
CA GLU A 13 -1.24 18.48 13.25
C GLU A 13 -0.37 17.36 13.82
N ASN A 14 -0.97 16.31 14.38
CA ASN A 14 -0.23 15.15 14.88
C ASN A 14 0.56 14.43 13.77
N ILE A 15 -0.01 14.26 12.56
CA ILE A 15 0.70 13.69 11.40
C ILE A 15 1.91 14.55 11.03
N LYS A 16 1.74 15.88 11.02
CA LYS A 16 2.82 16.83 10.70
C LYS A 16 3.98 16.72 11.70
N VAL A 17 3.66 16.64 12.99
CA VAL A 17 4.63 16.43 14.07
C VAL A 17 5.36 15.09 13.90
N LEU A 18 4.65 14.00 13.61
CA LEU A 18 5.26 12.69 13.37
C LEU A 18 6.22 12.69 12.18
N LYS A 19 5.83 13.31 11.05
CA LYS A 19 6.70 13.44 9.86
C LYS A 19 7.97 14.23 10.17
N LYS A 20 7.87 15.27 10.99
CA LYS A 20 9.02 16.05 11.47
C LYS A 20 9.97 15.22 12.35
N HIS A 21 9.44 14.39 13.24
CA HIS A 21 10.25 13.47 14.05
C HIS A 21 10.92 12.37 13.20
N LEU A 22 10.21 11.82 12.20
CA LEU A 22 10.79 10.89 11.23
C LEU A 22 11.99 11.50 10.49
N TYR A 23 11.88 12.75 10.06
CA TYR A 23 12.98 13.47 9.44
C TYR A 23 14.15 13.67 10.41
N ALA A 24 13.89 14.05 11.66
CA ALA A 24 14.94 14.20 12.68
C ALA A 24 15.68 12.88 12.95
N LEU A 25 14.97 11.75 13.01
CA LEU A 25 15.58 10.42 13.12
C LEU A 25 16.46 10.08 11.92
N ASP A 26 16.09 10.52 10.71
CA ASP A 26 16.89 10.32 9.51
C ASP A 26 18.23 11.08 9.59
N GLN A 27 18.17 12.33 10.06
CA GLN A 27 19.37 13.14 10.31
C GLN A 27 20.25 12.54 11.41
N LEU A 28 19.67 12.02 12.48
CA LEU A 28 20.43 11.34 13.54
C LEU A 28 21.09 10.05 13.05
N SER A 29 20.43 9.30 12.17
CA SER A 29 21.00 8.06 11.62
C SER A 29 22.15 8.30 10.64
N THR A 30 22.24 9.51 10.07
CA THR A 30 23.28 9.90 9.10
C THR A 30 24.40 10.75 9.71
N ASN A 31 24.21 11.33 10.91
CA ASN A 31 25.20 12.17 11.55
C ASN A 31 26.40 11.35 12.07
N ARG A 32 27.52 11.43 11.35
CA ARG A 32 28.80 10.78 11.71
C ARG A 32 29.52 11.45 12.87
N ASP A 33 29.18 12.71 13.21
CA ASP A 33 29.87 13.46 14.27
C ASP A 33 29.56 12.94 15.67
N ALA A 34 28.54 12.09 15.81
CA ALA A 34 28.20 11.41 17.07
C ALA A 34 29.07 10.17 17.35
N GLN A 35 30.01 9.82 16.46
CA GLN A 35 30.89 8.67 16.70
C GLN A 35 31.85 8.97 17.86
N PRO A 36 32.03 8.02 18.81
CA PRO A 36 32.99 8.18 19.89
C PRO A 36 34.38 8.43 19.29
N LYS A 37 35.02 9.51 19.74
CA LYS A 37 36.38 9.85 19.33
C LYS A 37 37.36 9.03 20.16
N TYR A 38 38.08 8.14 19.51
CA TYR A 38 39.16 7.37 20.13
C TYR A 38 40.47 8.12 19.93
N ASN A 39 41.13 8.47 21.03
CA ASN A 39 42.44 9.12 20.99
C ASN A 39 43.53 8.05 21.04
N PHE A 40 44.49 8.16 20.14
CA PHE A 40 45.67 7.31 20.15
C PHE A 40 46.57 7.67 21.37
N PRO A 41 47.23 6.69 22.02
CA PRO A 41 48.13 6.99 23.13
C PRO A 41 49.29 7.89 22.67
N LEU A 42 49.38 9.12 23.21
CA LEU A 42 50.37 10.11 22.79
C LEU A 42 51.82 9.75 23.14
N ASN A 43 52.04 8.83 24.08
CA ASN A 43 53.36 8.46 24.59
C ASN A 43 53.79 7.05 24.15
N ILE A 44 53.24 6.53 23.06
CA ILE A 44 53.51 5.14 22.65
C ILE A 44 55.00 4.88 22.36
N ASP A 45 55.71 5.89 21.85
CA ASP A 45 57.14 5.82 21.54
C ASP A 45 58.04 5.75 22.79
N LYS A 46 57.50 6.09 23.97
CA LYS A 46 58.21 6.06 25.25
C LYS A 46 57.93 4.80 26.06
N MET A 47 56.97 3.99 25.63
CA MET A 47 56.59 2.74 26.29
C MET A 47 57.52 1.61 25.87
N SER A 48 57.67 0.60 26.73
CA SER A 48 58.26 -0.67 26.29
C SER A 48 57.34 -1.32 25.24
N VAL A 49 57.91 -2.21 24.40
CA VAL A 49 57.15 -2.90 23.34
C VAL A 49 55.91 -3.62 23.90
N ASN A 50 56.03 -4.25 25.07
CA ASN A 50 54.92 -4.96 25.71
C ASN A 50 53.83 -4.01 26.23
N GLU A 51 54.22 -2.88 26.83
CA GLU A 51 53.26 -1.86 27.30
C GLU A 51 52.52 -1.20 26.14
N ALA A 52 53.25 -0.84 25.08
CA ALA A 52 52.66 -0.29 23.85
C ALA A 52 51.67 -1.28 23.23
N THR A 53 52.04 -2.57 23.17
CA THR A 53 51.19 -3.64 22.63
C THR A 53 49.91 -3.80 23.45
N ASN A 54 50.00 -3.83 24.79
CA ASN A 54 48.83 -3.93 25.65
C ASN A 54 47.92 -2.69 25.54
N ALA A 55 48.50 -1.48 25.48
CA ALA A 55 47.72 -0.26 25.30
C ALA A 55 46.96 -0.24 23.96
N LEU A 56 47.57 -0.78 22.89
CA LEU A 56 46.90 -0.94 21.59
C LEU A 56 45.79 -1.99 21.64
N TYR A 57 45.99 -3.11 22.35
CA TYR A 57 44.93 -4.12 22.53
C TYR A 57 43.74 -3.56 23.31
N GLU A 58 43.96 -2.84 24.40
CA GLU A 58 42.88 -2.17 25.13
C GLU A 58 42.14 -1.14 24.27
N LEU A 59 42.85 -0.39 23.44
CA LEU A 59 42.24 0.57 22.52
C LEU A 59 41.39 -0.16 21.48
N LEU A 60 41.90 -1.25 20.90
CA LEU A 60 41.17 -2.08 19.94
C LEU A 60 39.90 -2.69 20.56
N GLU A 61 39.99 -3.17 21.80
CA GLU A 61 38.84 -3.70 22.55
C GLU A 61 37.79 -2.60 22.79
N LYS A 62 38.21 -1.41 23.23
CA LYS A 62 37.33 -0.23 23.39
C LYS A 62 36.66 0.18 22.08
N CYS A 63 37.40 0.16 20.97
CA CYS A 63 36.88 0.42 19.64
C CYS A 63 35.83 -0.62 19.23
N THR A 64 36.13 -1.91 19.43
CA THR A 64 35.23 -3.02 19.11
C THR A 64 33.95 -2.96 19.92
N ASN A 65 34.07 -2.71 21.23
CA ASN A 65 32.92 -2.55 22.12
C ASN A 65 32.05 -1.34 21.72
N GLY A 66 32.65 -0.21 21.38
CA GLY A 66 31.89 0.95 20.90
C GLY A 66 31.22 0.72 19.54
N LEU A 67 31.86 0.01 18.61
CA LEU A 67 31.24 -0.38 17.34
C LEU A 67 30.02 -1.29 17.55
N ASN A 68 30.11 -2.23 18.50
CA ASN A 68 28.99 -3.09 18.86
C ASN A 68 27.83 -2.30 19.46
N ILE A 69 28.10 -1.35 20.37
CA ILE A 69 27.08 -0.46 20.95
C ILE A 69 26.45 0.41 19.86
N PHE A 70 27.24 1.01 18.99
CA PHE A 70 26.75 1.85 17.89
C PHE A 70 25.86 1.04 16.93
N SER A 71 26.27 -0.19 16.60
CA SER A 71 25.48 -1.09 15.74
C SER A 71 24.14 -1.44 16.36
N LYS A 72 24.10 -1.72 17.68
CA LYS A 72 22.84 -1.94 18.42
C LYS A 72 21.95 -0.69 18.40
N TYR A 73 22.53 0.48 18.62
CA TYR A 73 21.78 1.74 18.61
C TYR A 73 21.20 2.06 17.21
N ALA A 74 22.00 1.88 16.16
CA ALA A 74 21.55 2.05 14.77
C ALA A 74 20.41 1.09 14.42
N TRP A 75 20.47 -0.15 14.92
CA TRP A 75 19.41 -1.13 14.76
C TRP A 75 18.10 -0.70 15.45
N GLU A 76 18.17 -0.25 16.70
CA GLU A 76 16.98 0.24 17.42
C GLU A 76 16.40 1.49 16.76
N LEU A 77 17.23 2.44 16.31
CA LEU A 77 16.77 3.60 15.53
C LEU A 77 16.01 3.19 14.26
N LYS A 78 16.53 2.20 13.53
CA LYS A 78 15.88 1.66 12.33
C LYS A 78 14.52 1.05 12.67
N LYS A 79 14.42 0.31 13.78
CA LYS A 79 13.18 -0.28 14.27
C LYS A 79 12.16 0.79 14.67
N THR A 80 12.57 1.81 15.43
CA THR A 80 11.72 2.96 15.80
C THR A 80 11.22 3.70 14.56
N LYS A 81 12.10 3.96 13.58
CA LYS A 81 11.72 4.57 12.30
C LYS A 81 10.65 3.74 11.58
N GLY A 82 10.82 2.41 11.53
CA GLY A 82 9.83 1.50 10.98
C GLY A 82 8.46 1.64 11.66
N ALA A 83 8.44 1.57 12.99
CA ALA A 83 7.21 1.72 13.77
C ALA A 83 6.52 3.09 13.55
N MET A 84 7.28 4.18 13.43
CA MET A 84 6.73 5.51 13.14
C MET A 84 6.15 5.62 11.72
N VAL A 85 6.75 4.95 10.73
CA VAL A 85 6.18 4.87 9.37
C VAL A 85 4.88 4.08 9.39
N ASP A 86 4.83 2.95 10.09
CA ASP A 86 3.63 2.15 10.24
C ASP A 86 2.50 2.94 10.92
N LEU A 87 2.83 3.71 11.97
CA LEU A 87 1.88 4.60 12.64
C LEU A 87 1.34 5.69 11.70
N CYS A 88 2.20 6.31 10.87
CA CYS A 88 1.74 7.29 9.87
C CYS A 88 0.76 6.66 8.89
N HIS A 89 1.05 5.45 8.39
CA HIS A 89 0.16 4.73 7.48
C HIS A 89 -1.17 4.35 8.15
N LEU A 90 -1.15 3.95 9.41
CA LEU A 90 -2.37 3.65 10.17
C LEU A 90 -3.25 4.90 10.28
N ILE A 91 -2.66 6.05 10.64
CA ILE A 91 -3.39 7.31 10.76
C ILE A 91 -3.95 7.75 9.40
N GLU A 92 -3.17 7.66 8.32
CA GLU A 92 -3.63 7.99 6.96
C GLU A 92 -4.80 7.08 6.54
N SER A 93 -4.72 5.78 6.84
CA SER A 93 -5.80 4.82 6.56
C SER A 93 -7.07 5.13 7.37
N LEU A 94 -6.94 5.46 8.66
CA LEU A 94 -8.06 5.85 9.50
C LEU A 94 -8.73 7.13 8.98
N ASN A 95 -7.95 8.11 8.55
CA ASN A 95 -8.48 9.34 7.97
C ASN A 95 -9.32 9.07 6.70
N LEU A 96 -8.82 8.21 5.80
CA LEU A 96 -9.56 7.79 4.60
C LEU A 96 -10.87 7.07 4.95
N GLN A 97 -10.86 6.23 5.97
CA GLN A 97 -12.06 5.54 6.44
C GLN A 97 -13.07 6.54 7.02
N CYS A 98 -12.64 7.50 7.83
CA CYS A 98 -13.52 8.55 8.36
C CYS A 98 -14.14 9.40 7.24
N GLU A 99 -13.38 9.70 6.17
CA GLU A 99 -13.92 10.41 5.00
C GLU A 99 -14.99 9.60 4.27
N ASP A 100 -14.82 8.28 4.15
CA ASP A 100 -15.79 7.38 3.53
C ASP A 100 -17.06 7.23 4.38
N ASP A 101 -16.90 7.05 5.70
CA ASP A 101 -18.02 6.96 6.64
C ASP A 101 -18.83 8.27 6.68
N ASN A 102 -18.16 9.43 6.60
CA ASN A 102 -18.83 10.72 6.49
C ASN A 102 -19.66 10.84 5.19
N LYS A 103 -19.15 10.32 4.05
CA LYS A 103 -19.93 10.30 2.80
C LYS A 103 -21.17 9.43 2.94
N LYS A 104 -21.03 8.23 3.50
CA LYS A 104 -22.16 7.32 3.76
C LYS A 104 -23.20 7.95 4.69
N LEU A 105 -22.76 8.65 5.74
CA LEU A 105 -23.66 9.35 6.66
C LEU A 105 -24.45 10.46 5.94
N ILE A 106 -23.80 11.24 5.09
CA ILE A 106 -24.45 12.27 4.27
C ILE A 106 -25.46 11.63 3.30
N GLU A 107 -25.09 10.54 2.63
CA GLU A 107 -26.00 9.81 1.75
C GLU A 107 -27.22 9.28 2.52
N PHE A 108 -27.01 8.73 3.71
CA PHE A 108 -28.08 8.28 4.60
C PHE A 108 -29.01 9.43 5.01
N ASN A 109 -28.47 10.56 5.48
CA ASN A 109 -29.26 11.73 5.87
C ASN A 109 -30.06 12.29 4.70
N ASN A 110 -29.46 12.37 3.51
CA ASN A 110 -30.18 12.77 2.29
C ASN A 110 -31.37 11.85 1.99
N LYS A 111 -31.20 10.53 2.18
CA LYS A 111 -32.25 9.54 2.00
C LYS A 111 -33.38 9.69 3.03
N VAL A 112 -33.03 9.95 4.30
CA VAL A 112 -34.03 10.20 5.36
C VAL A 112 -34.85 11.45 5.04
N VAL A 113 -34.21 12.53 4.58
CA VAL A 113 -34.90 13.76 4.17
C VAL A 113 -35.84 13.51 3.00
N GLU A 114 -35.43 12.72 2.00
CA GLU A 114 -36.29 12.34 0.87
C GLU A 114 -37.50 11.51 1.31
N GLU A 115 -37.32 10.55 2.21
CA GLU A 115 -38.43 9.77 2.77
C GLU A 115 -39.40 10.64 3.59
N LEU A 116 -38.91 11.63 4.35
CA LEU A 116 -39.76 12.58 5.06
C LEU A 116 -40.60 13.43 4.09
N ILE A 117 -40.00 13.91 3.00
CA ILE A 117 -40.73 14.64 1.95
C ILE A 117 -41.82 13.75 1.35
N ASN A 118 -41.50 12.49 1.03
CA ASN A 118 -42.46 11.54 0.47
C ASN A 118 -43.63 11.28 1.44
N LYS A 119 -43.35 11.13 2.74
CA LYS A 119 -44.38 10.93 3.77
C LYS A 119 -45.30 12.14 3.92
N GLU A 120 -44.76 13.35 3.86
CA GLU A 120 -45.58 14.57 3.97
C GLU A 120 -46.46 14.76 2.71
N GLN A 121 -45.94 14.42 1.53
CA GLN A 121 -46.74 14.38 0.30
C GLN A 121 -47.87 13.34 0.37
N GLN A 122 -47.60 12.15 0.91
CA GLN A 122 -48.63 11.11 1.12
C GLN A 122 -49.71 11.58 2.10
N ARG A 123 -49.31 12.24 3.20
CA ARG A 123 -50.23 12.83 4.17
C ARG A 123 -51.14 13.86 3.50
N LEU A 124 -50.56 14.81 2.74
CA LEU A 124 -51.32 15.82 2.01
C LEU A 124 -52.33 15.18 1.04
N PHE A 125 -51.89 14.21 0.24
CA PHE A 125 -52.76 13.52 -0.70
C PHE A 125 -53.97 12.87 0.00
N THR A 126 -53.72 12.23 1.14
CA THR A 126 -54.76 11.61 1.97
C THR A 126 -55.72 12.67 2.50
N GLU A 127 -55.22 13.80 3.01
CA GLU A 127 -56.05 14.88 3.56
C GLU A 127 -56.90 15.59 2.48
N LEU A 128 -56.32 15.87 1.30
CA LEU A 128 -57.03 16.44 0.15
C LEU A 128 -58.14 15.52 -0.39
N SER A 129 -57.95 14.21 -0.27
CA SER A 129 -58.98 13.24 -0.65
C SER A 129 -60.20 13.30 0.28
N LEU A 130 -59.99 13.71 1.54
CA LEU A 130 -61.03 13.82 2.56
C LEU A 130 -61.66 15.22 2.62
N ASN A 131 -60.89 16.30 2.42
CA ASN A 131 -61.35 17.68 2.61
C ASN A 131 -60.94 18.62 1.46
N LYS A 132 -61.84 18.78 0.48
CA LYS A 132 -61.58 19.60 -0.73
C LYS A 132 -61.53 21.11 -0.47
N PHE A 133 -62.11 21.60 0.61
CA PHE A 133 -62.24 23.04 0.86
C PHE A 133 -60.95 23.69 1.38
N ARG A 134 -60.02 22.93 1.97
CA ARG A 134 -58.75 23.44 2.51
C ARG A 134 -57.54 23.26 1.59
N LYS A 135 -57.77 23.02 0.30
CA LYS A 135 -56.72 22.61 -0.64
C LYS A 135 -55.55 23.59 -0.72
N GLU A 136 -55.85 24.87 -0.83
CA GLU A 136 -54.84 25.91 -1.04
C GLU A 136 -53.95 26.07 0.19
N GLN A 137 -54.56 26.17 1.38
CA GLN A 137 -53.83 26.24 2.66
C GLN A 137 -52.90 25.03 2.88
N LEU A 138 -53.41 23.81 2.70
CA LEU A 138 -52.60 22.60 2.90
C LEU A 138 -51.45 22.47 1.88
N THR A 139 -51.63 23.03 0.67
CA THR A 139 -50.58 23.04 -0.35
C THR A 139 -49.46 24.03 0.05
N GLU A 140 -49.82 25.19 0.61
CA GLU A 140 -48.87 26.18 1.10
C GLU A 140 -48.05 25.62 2.28
N GLU A 141 -48.69 24.99 3.26
CA GLU A 141 -48.03 24.34 4.40
C GLU A 141 -47.05 23.23 3.96
N LEU A 142 -47.41 22.41 2.96
CA LEU A 142 -46.52 21.41 2.39
C LEU A 142 -45.30 22.06 1.74
N ASN A 143 -45.51 23.10 0.93
CA ASN A 143 -44.41 23.78 0.22
C ASN A 143 -43.41 24.40 1.21
N GLU A 144 -43.89 24.99 2.30
CA GLU A 144 -43.04 25.50 3.37
C GLU A 144 -42.24 24.37 4.04
N THR A 145 -42.89 23.24 4.33
CA THR A 145 -42.23 22.07 4.93
C THR A 145 -41.15 21.48 4.01
N ILE A 146 -41.46 21.31 2.72
CA ILE A 146 -40.50 20.83 1.72
C ILE A 146 -39.33 21.81 1.60
N TYR A 147 -39.60 23.11 1.58
CA TYR A 147 -38.55 24.13 1.53
C TYR A 147 -37.60 24.02 2.73
N ASN A 148 -38.13 23.91 3.94
CA ASN A 148 -37.35 23.76 5.16
C ASN A 148 -36.49 22.48 5.14
N LEU A 149 -37.05 21.35 4.71
CA LEU A 149 -36.31 20.09 4.56
C LEU A 149 -35.20 20.18 3.49
N GLN A 150 -35.45 20.89 2.38
CA GLN A 150 -34.44 21.13 1.36
C GLN A 150 -33.33 22.08 1.84
N LEU A 151 -33.66 23.04 2.71
CA LEU A 151 -32.69 23.94 3.32
C LEU A 151 -31.72 23.14 4.21
N MET A 152 -32.25 22.25 5.05
CA MET A 152 -31.43 21.33 5.86
C MET A 152 -30.47 20.50 4.99
N LYS A 153 -30.94 19.99 3.84
CA LYS A 153 -30.11 19.27 2.86
C LYS A 153 -28.97 20.12 2.29
N LYS A 154 -29.19 21.42 2.10
CA LYS A 154 -28.18 22.35 1.57
C LYS A 154 -27.13 22.70 2.62
N GLU A 155 -27.55 22.98 3.85
CA GLU A 155 -26.65 23.32 4.96
C GLU A 155 -25.62 22.20 5.22
N GLU A 156 -26.06 20.94 5.09
CA GLU A 156 -25.19 19.77 5.22
C GLU A 156 -24.11 19.67 4.13
N LYS A 157 -24.47 20.00 2.87
CA LYS A 157 -23.50 20.05 1.76
C LYS A 157 -22.43 21.11 1.97
N THR A 158 -22.80 22.26 2.54
CA THR A 158 -21.84 23.33 2.88
C THR A 158 -20.89 22.89 4.00
N LEU A 159 -21.39 22.20 5.03
CA LEU A 159 -20.54 21.64 6.08
C LEU A 159 -19.54 20.61 5.53
N SER A 160 -19.99 19.71 4.65
CA SER A 160 -19.14 18.66 4.07
C SER A 160 -18.03 19.23 3.18
N LYS A 161 -18.33 20.27 2.39
CA LYS A 161 -17.31 20.95 1.58
C LYS A 161 -16.20 21.57 2.43
N SER A 162 -16.56 22.21 3.55
CA SER A 162 -15.58 22.84 4.45
C SER A 162 -14.57 21.85 5.04
N PHE A 163 -15.01 20.61 5.29
CA PHE A 163 -14.16 19.52 5.78
C PHE A 163 -13.15 19.06 4.71
N LEU A 164 -13.61 18.86 3.47
CA LEU A 164 -12.77 18.36 2.36
C LEU A 164 -11.78 19.42 1.82
N THR A 165 -12.11 20.72 1.89
CA THR A 165 -11.19 21.77 1.46
C THR A 165 -9.99 21.96 2.39
N GLN A 166 -10.07 21.53 3.66
CA GLN A 166 -8.93 21.59 4.56
C GLN A 166 -7.95 20.42 4.35
N SER A 167 -8.43 19.28 3.86
CA SER A 167 -7.58 18.12 3.59
C SER A 167 -6.81 18.19 2.25
N SER A 168 -7.27 18.99 1.28
CA SER A 168 -6.63 19.06 -0.06
C SER A 168 -5.33 19.89 -0.14
N ILE A 169 -4.94 20.59 0.92
CA ILE A 169 -3.66 21.35 1.03
C ILE A 169 -2.43 20.40 1.00
N PHE A 170 -2.65 19.09 1.08
CA PHE A 170 -1.63 18.05 1.26
C PHE A 170 -0.67 17.80 0.08
N THR A 171 -0.84 18.45 -1.08
CA THR A 171 0.06 18.23 -2.24
C THR A 171 1.18 19.25 -2.37
N GLN A 172 1.21 20.29 -1.54
CA GLN A 172 2.33 21.22 -1.52
C GLN A 172 3.39 20.75 -0.52
N THR A 173 4.49 20.22 -1.04
CA THR A 173 5.72 19.93 -0.30
C THR A 173 6.37 21.23 0.17
N GLU A 174 5.85 21.81 1.25
CA GLU A 174 6.56 22.87 1.95
C GLU A 174 7.88 22.31 2.50
N LYS A 175 9.00 22.87 2.02
CA LYS A 175 10.34 22.59 2.54
C LYS A 175 10.38 23.03 4.01
N CYS A 176 10.33 22.07 4.92
CA CYS A 176 10.42 22.34 6.36
C CYS A 176 11.82 22.84 6.72
N ASP A 177 11.95 24.12 7.08
CA ASP A 177 13.20 24.73 7.52
C ASP A 177 13.58 24.22 8.92
N THR A 178 14.54 23.30 8.99
CA THR A 178 14.84 22.49 10.20
C THR A 178 16.03 22.98 11.03
N LYS A 179 16.65 24.10 10.65
CA LYS A 179 17.80 24.71 11.36
C LYS A 179 17.61 24.93 12.88
N PRO A 180 16.41 25.19 13.43
CA PRO A 180 16.25 25.41 14.88
C PRO A 180 16.39 24.14 15.75
N LEU A 181 16.07 22.94 15.24
CA LEU A 181 15.99 21.74 16.09
C LEU A 181 17.33 21.10 16.42
N LEU A 182 18.34 21.26 15.55
CA LEU A 182 19.67 20.69 15.80
C LEU A 182 20.35 21.33 17.03
N LYS A 183 20.06 22.61 17.30
CA LYS A 183 20.61 23.34 18.47
C LYS A 183 20.05 22.83 19.81
N ASN A 184 18.79 22.38 19.84
CA ASN A 184 18.18 21.90 21.09
C ASN A 184 18.70 20.51 21.50
N PHE A 185 19.11 19.65 20.56
CA PHE A 185 19.70 18.35 20.88
C PHE A 185 21.14 18.46 21.42
N GLN A 186 21.93 19.44 20.96
CA GLN A 186 23.25 19.71 21.52
C GLN A 186 23.19 20.16 22.99
N ASN A 187 22.09 20.79 23.42
CA ASN A 187 21.88 21.16 24.82
C ASN A 187 21.49 19.98 25.71
N VAL A 188 20.86 18.92 25.18
CA VAL A 188 20.49 17.72 25.97
C VAL A 188 21.72 16.90 26.38
N GLN A 189 22.78 16.87 25.57
CA GLN A 189 24.05 16.24 25.98
C GLN A 189 24.80 17.02 27.08
N LYS A 190 24.52 18.31 27.25
CA LYS A 190 25.08 19.12 28.36
C LYS A 190 24.37 18.90 29.70
N ILE A 191 23.16 18.33 29.71
CA ILE A 191 22.35 18.19 30.93
C ILE A 191 22.71 16.93 31.75
N GLN A 192 23.54 16.01 31.21
CA GLN A 192 24.01 14.83 31.97
C GLN A 192 25.26 15.06 32.82
N THR A 193 25.87 16.25 32.80
CA THR A 193 27.02 16.58 33.67
C THR A 193 26.71 17.48 34.86
N ASP A 194 25.51 18.05 34.95
CA ASP A 194 25.13 18.94 36.06
C ASP A 194 23.93 18.39 36.83
N LYS A 195 24.18 17.45 37.75
CA LYS A 195 23.24 17.11 38.83
C LYS A 195 23.99 16.91 40.14
N GLN A 196 24.39 18.01 40.76
CA GLN A 196 24.43 18.16 42.22
C GLN A 196 24.03 19.59 42.58
N ASN A 197 23.18 19.72 43.60
CA ASN A 197 22.61 20.94 44.20
C ASN A 197 21.47 21.55 43.36
N THR A 198 20.29 21.89 43.88
CA THR A 198 19.98 22.48 45.18
C THR A 198 18.47 22.37 45.47
N THR A 199 18.15 22.58 46.75
CA THR A 199 16.91 22.59 47.53
C THR A 199 15.68 23.33 46.99
N GLU A 200 14.52 22.84 47.47
CA GLU A 200 13.31 23.54 47.98
C GLU A 200 13.07 24.99 47.53
N ASP A 201 11.88 25.31 46.99
CA ASP A 201 10.72 25.74 47.79
C ASP A 201 9.51 26.18 46.95
N LYS A 202 8.32 26.01 47.55
CA LYS A 202 7.09 26.81 47.49
C LYS A 202 6.14 26.86 46.27
N ALA A 203 4.88 26.64 46.65
CA ALA A 203 3.64 26.71 45.90
C ALA A 203 3.18 28.15 45.55
N SER A 204 2.42 28.29 44.47
CA SER A 204 1.19 29.11 44.44
C SER A 204 0.32 28.73 43.23
N SER A 205 -0.99 28.78 43.45
CA SER A 205 -2.08 28.33 42.59
C SER A 205 -2.79 29.55 41.95
N PRO A 206 -3.86 29.42 41.12
CA PRO A 206 -3.98 30.11 39.84
C PRO A 206 -5.01 31.26 39.83
N LYS A 207 -4.97 32.11 38.79
CA LYS A 207 -6.06 33.03 38.45
C LYS A 207 -6.37 32.97 36.95
N SER A 208 -7.62 32.58 36.65
CA SER A 208 -8.27 32.74 35.35
C SER A 208 -8.82 34.16 35.17
N PRO A 209 -8.94 34.68 33.93
CA PRO A 209 -9.73 35.86 33.63
C PRO A 209 -11.12 35.51 33.04
N PRO A 210 -12.07 36.47 33.10
CA PRO A 210 -13.51 36.21 32.99
C PRO A 210 -14.07 36.30 31.57
N ILE A 211 -15.26 35.70 31.44
CA ILE A 211 -16.14 35.64 30.28
C ILE A 211 -16.81 37.00 30.04
N GLU A 212 -16.69 37.54 28.83
CA GLU A 212 -17.52 38.66 28.35
C GLU A 212 -18.71 38.15 27.54
N ILE A 213 -19.89 38.60 27.94
CA ILE A 213 -21.18 38.42 27.28
C ILE A 213 -21.41 39.65 26.40
N LEU A 214 -21.66 39.46 25.10
CA LEU A 214 -22.16 40.50 24.21
C LEU A 214 -23.47 40.07 23.56
N ASN A 215 -24.49 40.86 23.85
CA ASN A 215 -25.86 40.76 23.36
C ASN A 215 -26.04 41.53 22.04
N ALA A 216 -26.97 40.99 21.24
CA ALA A 216 -27.97 41.67 20.40
C ALA A 216 -27.54 42.47 19.14
N THR A 217 -28.16 42.12 18.01
CA THR A 217 -29.19 42.89 17.22
C THR A 217 -29.13 42.37 15.77
N ASN A 218 -30.11 41.63 15.24
CA ASN A 218 -31.45 41.98 14.74
C ASN A 218 -31.46 42.69 13.35
N GLU A 219 -32.43 42.24 12.53
CA GLU A 219 -32.96 42.81 11.28
C GLU A 219 -32.19 42.62 9.95
N GLN A 220 -32.78 41.87 9.01
CA GLN A 220 -33.61 42.45 7.94
C GLN A 220 -34.21 41.37 7.03
N ASN A 221 -35.54 41.27 7.08
CA ASN A 221 -36.38 40.60 6.10
C ASN A 221 -36.40 41.36 4.77
N LYS A 222 -36.21 40.66 3.65
CA LYS A 222 -36.68 41.11 2.33
C LYS A 222 -37.37 39.94 1.61
N GLY A 223 -38.69 40.10 1.47
CA GLY A 223 -39.56 39.20 0.73
C GLY A 223 -39.23 39.21 -0.77
N LEU A 224 -39.29 38.02 -1.35
CA LEU A 224 -39.21 37.77 -2.78
C LEU A 224 -40.50 37.05 -3.19
N ALA A 225 -41.34 37.77 -3.93
CA ALA A 225 -42.51 37.22 -4.60
C ALA A 225 -42.05 36.27 -5.71
N PHE A 226 -42.67 35.09 -5.80
CA PHE A 226 -42.50 34.20 -6.94
C PHE A 226 -43.85 33.72 -7.48
N ASP A 227 -43.94 33.81 -8.81
CA ASP A 227 -45.08 33.47 -9.67
C ASP A 227 -45.53 32.01 -9.53
N HIS A 228 -46.83 31.85 -9.30
CA HIS A 228 -47.53 30.58 -9.42
C HIS A 228 -47.71 30.21 -10.91
N LYS A 229 -46.95 29.22 -11.39
CA LYS A 229 -47.28 28.55 -12.65
C LYS A 229 -46.77 27.11 -12.74
N ILE A 230 -47.11 26.26 -11.76
CA ILE A 230 -47.03 24.80 -11.92
C ILE A 230 -48.22 24.14 -11.18
N SER A 231 -49.31 23.91 -11.90
CA SER A 231 -50.29 22.89 -11.52
C SER A 231 -50.96 22.37 -12.78
N GLU A 232 -50.63 21.13 -13.19
CA GLU A 232 -51.59 20.21 -13.84
C GLU A 232 -51.05 18.84 -14.29
N ILE A 233 -49.74 18.52 -14.17
CA ILE A 233 -49.23 17.29 -14.82
C ILE A 233 -49.09 16.07 -13.87
N ALA A 234 -49.11 16.23 -12.54
CA ALA A 234 -48.69 15.15 -11.63
C ALA A 234 -49.77 14.18 -11.11
N VAL A 235 -51.01 14.20 -11.62
CA VAL A 235 -52.11 13.37 -11.03
C VAL A 235 -52.37 12.06 -11.79
N HIS A 236 -51.75 11.82 -12.94
CA HIS A 236 -52.12 10.68 -13.79
C HIS A 236 -51.24 9.42 -13.68
N GLU A 237 -50.16 9.40 -12.88
CA GLU A 237 -49.14 8.35 -12.99
C GLU A 237 -48.97 7.42 -11.77
N LEU A 238 -49.76 7.60 -10.70
CA LEU A 238 -49.62 6.82 -9.45
C LEU A 238 -50.69 5.74 -9.21
N ARG A 239 -51.40 5.30 -10.26
CA ARG A 239 -52.52 4.33 -10.14
C ARG A 239 -52.25 2.91 -10.67
N LYS A 240 -50.98 2.52 -10.87
CA LYS A 240 -50.64 1.25 -11.56
C LYS A 240 -49.87 0.19 -10.79
N SER A 241 -49.70 0.29 -9.47
CA SER A 241 -49.01 -0.76 -8.71
C SER A 241 -49.74 -1.11 -7.42
N GLU A 242 -50.85 -1.84 -7.55
CA GLU A 242 -51.46 -2.55 -6.43
C GLU A 242 -52.26 -3.74 -6.99
N THR A 243 -51.63 -4.91 -7.09
CA THR A 243 -52.28 -6.23 -7.02
C THR A 243 -51.24 -7.34 -7.02
N LEU A 244 -51.47 -8.34 -6.15
CA LEU A 244 -50.80 -9.65 -5.99
C LEU A 244 -49.52 -9.67 -5.14
N ALA A 245 -49.34 -10.57 -4.19
CA ALA A 245 -50.19 -11.46 -3.41
C ALA A 245 -49.27 -11.99 -2.30
N THR A 246 -49.81 -12.11 -1.09
CA THR A 246 -49.25 -12.84 0.05
C THR A 246 -49.14 -14.33 -0.27
N ASP A 247 -48.06 -15.00 0.13
CA ASP A 247 -48.11 -16.39 0.58
C ASP A 247 -46.97 -16.69 1.57
N GLU A 248 -47.38 -17.12 2.75
CA GLU A 248 -46.59 -17.70 3.83
C GLU A 248 -46.17 -19.14 3.47
N VAL A 249 -44.93 -19.54 3.78
CA VAL A 249 -44.63 -20.93 4.20
C VAL A 249 -43.46 -20.92 5.19
N ASN A 250 -43.77 -21.20 6.46
CA ASN A 250 -42.85 -21.83 7.41
C ASN A 250 -42.54 -23.26 6.93
N LEU A 251 -41.30 -23.75 7.02
CA LEU A 251 -41.05 -25.16 7.38
C LEU A 251 -39.56 -25.51 7.67
N PHE A 252 -39.37 -26.07 8.87
CA PHE A 252 -38.44 -27.10 9.36
C PHE A 252 -36.91 -26.91 9.50
N ASP A 253 -36.51 -27.05 10.77
CA ASP A 253 -35.36 -27.78 11.30
C ASP A 253 -35.01 -29.06 10.51
N ASP A 254 -33.71 -29.31 10.35
CA ASP A 254 -33.00 -30.52 10.83
C ASP A 254 -31.69 -30.67 10.04
N THR A 255 -30.57 -30.75 10.75
CA THR A 255 -29.64 -31.88 10.58
C THR A 255 -28.56 -31.83 11.65
N SER A 256 -28.62 -32.87 12.46
CA SER A 256 -27.67 -33.28 13.47
C SER A 256 -26.49 -34.04 12.86
N ASN A 257 -25.39 -34.03 13.62
CA ASN A 257 -24.40 -35.10 13.80
C ASN A 257 -23.72 -35.72 12.56
N LEU A 258 -22.40 -35.56 12.49
CA LEU A 258 -21.54 -36.72 12.27
C LEU A 258 -20.18 -36.61 12.97
N VAL A 259 -19.87 -37.71 13.64
CA VAL A 259 -18.75 -38.04 14.52
C VAL A 259 -17.57 -38.58 13.72
N SER A 260 -16.33 -38.32 14.20
CA SER A 260 -15.16 -39.23 14.20
C SER A 260 -13.97 -38.43 14.76
N GLU A 261 -13.52 -38.62 16.01
CA GLU A 261 -12.68 -39.70 16.58
C GLU A 261 -11.36 -39.98 15.83
N SER A 262 -10.25 -39.54 16.44
CA SER A 262 -9.01 -40.28 16.75
C SER A 262 -8.01 -39.27 17.37
N GLU A 263 -7.61 -39.40 18.64
CA GLU A 263 -6.42 -40.14 19.11
C GLU A 263 -5.11 -39.65 18.44
N THR A 264 -3.98 -39.34 19.10
CA THR A 264 -3.46 -39.54 20.47
C THR A 264 -2.19 -38.68 20.64
N ASN A 265 -1.91 -38.29 21.88
CA ASN A 265 -0.61 -38.12 22.55
C ASN A 265 0.69 -38.16 21.72
N ASN A 266 1.54 -37.12 21.82
CA ASN A 266 2.72 -37.15 22.70
C ASN A 266 3.59 -35.89 22.54
N SER A 267 3.72 -35.15 23.64
CA SER A 267 4.83 -34.26 23.91
C SER A 267 6.03 -35.08 24.38
N ASN A 268 7.23 -34.84 23.85
CA ASN A 268 8.43 -34.82 24.67
C ASN A 268 9.58 -34.07 23.98
N TYR A 269 10.16 -33.17 24.75
CA TYR A 269 11.39 -32.45 24.48
C TYR A 269 12.59 -33.40 24.62
N GLU A 270 13.56 -33.30 23.73
CA GLU A 270 14.93 -33.69 24.06
C GLU A 270 15.94 -32.75 23.39
N ILE A 271 16.70 -32.06 24.24
CA ILE A 271 17.79 -31.16 23.90
C ILE A 271 19.06 -32.01 23.90
N HIS A 272 19.69 -32.19 22.74
CA HIS A 272 21.06 -32.70 22.66
C HIS A 272 22.02 -31.60 22.21
N LEU A 273 22.72 -31.01 23.18
CA LEU A 273 24.05 -30.43 23.00
C LEU A 273 25.03 -31.59 22.80
N ILE A 274 25.76 -31.61 21.68
CA ILE A 274 27.05 -32.29 21.59
C ILE A 274 28.03 -31.39 20.82
N ASN A 275 29.05 -30.95 21.58
CA ASN A 275 30.31 -30.42 21.11
C ASN A 275 31.02 -31.42 20.21
N ASN A 276 31.62 -30.97 19.11
CA ASN A 276 32.83 -31.60 18.55
C ASN A 276 33.67 -30.56 17.80
N LEU A 277 34.63 -30.01 18.54
CA LEU A 277 35.84 -29.38 18.01
C LEU A 277 36.81 -30.49 17.59
N SER A 278 37.40 -30.35 16.41
CA SER A 278 38.56 -31.12 15.95
C SER A 278 39.28 -30.36 14.81
N PRO A 279 40.58 -30.60 14.60
CA PRO A 279 41.57 -29.53 14.52
C PRO A 279 41.93 -29.08 13.10
N ILE A 280 42.25 -27.80 12.98
CA ILE A 280 42.87 -27.17 11.81
C ILE A 280 44.28 -27.75 11.64
N GLN A 281 44.49 -28.51 10.57
CA GLN A 281 45.82 -28.81 10.06
C GLN A 281 46.23 -27.72 9.07
N THR A 282 47.26 -26.98 9.45
CA THR A 282 48.08 -26.12 8.61
C THR A 282 48.73 -26.92 7.49
N THR A 283 48.54 -26.51 6.25
CA THR A 283 49.46 -26.86 5.16
C THR A 283 49.72 -25.62 4.31
N GLN A 284 51.00 -25.28 4.20
CA GLN A 284 51.55 -24.17 3.46
C GLN A 284 51.52 -24.48 1.97
N GLU A 285 50.89 -23.64 1.14
CA GLU A 285 51.20 -23.59 -0.28
C GLU A 285 51.31 -22.14 -0.80
N LYS A 286 52.58 -21.72 -0.87
CA LYS A 286 53.24 -21.15 -2.05
C LYS A 286 52.49 -20.05 -2.81
N ILE A 287 52.64 -18.83 -2.29
CA ILE A 287 52.43 -17.57 -3.01
C ILE A 287 53.44 -17.50 -4.16
N SER A 288 52.96 -17.54 -5.40
CA SER A 288 53.72 -17.17 -6.59
C SER A 288 53.37 -15.74 -6.96
N ILE A 289 54.32 -14.84 -6.73
CA ILE A 289 54.26 -13.43 -7.10
C ILE A 289 54.48 -13.34 -8.61
N ASN A 290 53.44 -12.96 -9.37
CA ASN A 290 53.60 -12.52 -10.75
C ASN A 290 53.45 -11.01 -10.83
N THR A 291 54.53 -10.43 -11.34
CA THR A 291 54.87 -9.03 -11.53
C THR A 291 53.80 -8.25 -12.29
N ILE A 292 53.34 -7.16 -11.69
CA ILE A 292 52.48 -6.14 -12.30
C ILE A 292 53.32 -5.40 -13.35
N ASN A 293 52.97 -5.57 -14.62
CA ASN A 293 53.47 -4.75 -15.72
C ASN A 293 52.38 -3.74 -16.08
N ILE A 294 52.60 -2.48 -15.72
CA ILE A 294 51.69 -1.37 -16.00
C ILE A 294 51.96 -0.91 -17.43
N ASN A 295 51.02 -1.18 -18.34
CA ASN A 295 50.95 -0.46 -19.60
C ASN A 295 49.51 -0.07 -19.90
N ASN A 296 49.31 1.25 -19.93
CA ASN A 296 48.07 1.92 -20.30
C ASN A 296 47.71 1.59 -21.75
N ASN A 297 46.51 1.04 -21.98
CA ASN A 297 45.74 1.37 -23.17
C ASN A 297 44.26 1.06 -22.98
N ASN A 298 43.44 2.07 -23.32
CA ASN A 298 41.98 2.06 -23.35
C ASN A 298 41.42 0.83 -24.05
N ASN A 299 40.55 0.07 -23.38
CA ASN A 299 39.50 -0.71 -24.03
C ASN A 299 38.42 -1.14 -23.03
N ASN A 300 37.19 -1.18 -23.55
CA ASN A 300 35.93 -1.47 -22.88
C ASN A 300 36.00 -2.72 -22.00
N ASN A 301 35.80 -2.54 -20.69
CA ASN A 301 35.61 -3.63 -19.75
C ASN A 301 34.19 -4.21 -19.90
N THR A 302 34.03 -5.08 -20.89
CA THR A 302 33.05 -6.17 -20.82
C THR A 302 33.54 -7.12 -19.75
N ILE A 303 32.97 -7.00 -18.56
CA ILE A 303 33.23 -7.91 -17.45
C ILE A 303 32.66 -9.28 -17.85
N ASN A 304 33.54 -10.16 -18.34
CA ASN A 304 33.31 -11.59 -18.39
C ASN A 304 33.27 -12.13 -16.95
N ASN A 305 32.11 -12.02 -16.30
CA ASN A 305 31.83 -12.68 -15.04
C ASN A 305 30.75 -13.74 -15.25
N SER A 306 31.20 -15.00 -15.14
CA SER A 306 30.45 -16.19 -14.75
C SER A 306 29.37 -16.70 -15.70
N ASN A 307 29.44 -18.00 -15.99
CA ASN A 307 28.44 -18.84 -16.69
C ASN A 307 27.08 -18.90 -15.96
N ARG A 308 26.51 -17.76 -15.61
CA ARG A 308 25.09 -17.66 -15.30
C ARG A 308 24.42 -17.57 -16.66
N VAL A 309 24.03 -18.71 -17.22
CA VAL A 309 23.10 -18.76 -18.36
C VAL A 309 21.94 -17.85 -17.95
N THR A 310 21.89 -16.65 -18.50
CA THR A 310 20.82 -15.71 -18.25
C THR A 310 19.61 -16.34 -18.91
N LEU A 311 18.77 -17.01 -18.11
CA LEU A 311 17.53 -17.69 -18.52
C LEU A 311 16.51 -16.74 -19.22
N ASN A 312 16.89 -15.49 -19.51
CA ASN A 312 15.98 -14.38 -19.80
C ASN A 312 16.06 -13.84 -21.23
N ASP A 313 16.79 -14.49 -22.13
CA ASP A 313 16.78 -14.11 -23.53
C ASP A 313 15.63 -14.81 -24.24
N LEU A 314 14.52 -14.09 -24.37
CA LEU A 314 13.49 -14.40 -25.35
C LEU A 314 14.14 -14.49 -26.74
N SER A 315 13.83 -15.55 -27.48
CA SER A 315 14.31 -15.70 -28.86
C SER A 315 13.78 -14.58 -29.75
N GLU A 316 14.43 -14.36 -30.89
CA GLU A 316 13.99 -13.37 -31.86
C GLU A 316 12.56 -13.67 -32.36
N ASP A 317 12.24 -14.94 -32.59
CA ASP A 317 10.89 -15.38 -32.96
C ASP A 317 9.85 -15.06 -31.87
N GLU A 318 10.19 -15.29 -30.59
CA GLU A 318 9.34 -14.97 -29.45
C GLU A 318 9.08 -13.45 -29.35
N ARG A 319 10.13 -12.63 -29.50
CA ARG A 319 10.03 -11.17 -29.50
C ARG A 319 9.19 -10.66 -30.69
N ASN A 320 9.43 -11.20 -31.88
CA ASN A 320 8.69 -10.86 -33.09
C ASN A 320 7.20 -11.22 -32.95
N GLN A 321 6.90 -12.35 -32.32
CA GLN A 321 5.53 -12.77 -32.09
C GLN A 321 4.80 -11.87 -31.06
N LEU A 322 5.48 -11.47 -29.98
CA LEU A 322 4.95 -10.52 -29.01
C LEU A 322 4.74 -9.12 -29.62
N PHE A 323 5.66 -8.67 -30.47
CA PHE A 323 5.51 -7.44 -31.25
C PHE A 323 4.29 -7.50 -32.16
N LYS A 324 4.13 -8.59 -32.91
CA LYS A 324 2.99 -8.81 -33.79
C LYS A 324 1.64 -8.74 -33.05
N TRP A 325 1.56 -9.21 -31.81
CA TRP A 325 0.32 -9.19 -31.03
C TRP A 325 0.02 -7.87 -30.34
N SER A 326 1.05 -7.17 -29.87
CA SER A 326 0.91 -5.95 -29.07
C SER A 326 1.06 -4.66 -29.86
N GLY A 327 1.69 -4.71 -31.04
CA GLY A 327 2.16 -3.53 -31.77
C GLY A 327 3.34 -2.82 -31.10
N ARG A 328 3.96 -3.43 -30.08
CA ARG A 328 5.04 -2.86 -29.27
C ARG A 328 6.23 -3.79 -29.17
N SER A 329 7.42 -3.21 -29.27
CA SER A 329 8.68 -3.96 -29.18
C SER A 329 8.94 -4.39 -27.75
N VAL A 330 9.48 -5.60 -27.57
CA VAL A 330 9.90 -6.12 -26.27
C VAL A 330 11.23 -5.47 -25.91
N GLY A 331 11.22 -4.56 -24.95
CA GLY A 331 12.37 -3.82 -24.47
C GLY A 331 13.30 -4.64 -23.56
N ILE A 332 14.06 -3.91 -22.74
CA ILE A 332 15.00 -4.49 -21.78
C ILE A 332 14.21 -5.03 -20.57
N PRO A 333 14.60 -6.20 -20.00
CA PRO A 333 14.03 -6.66 -18.74
C PRO A 333 14.32 -5.66 -17.62
N PHE A 334 13.30 -5.29 -16.85
CA PHE A 334 13.44 -4.29 -15.77
C PHE A 334 13.13 -4.84 -14.37
N VAL A 335 12.45 -5.99 -14.29
CA VAL A 335 12.34 -6.81 -13.07
C VAL A 335 12.52 -8.25 -13.47
N GLU A 336 13.40 -8.93 -12.76
CA GLU A 336 13.40 -10.38 -12.69
C GLU A 336 13.00 -10.72 -11.26
N ILE A 337 11.98 -11.57 -11.10
CA ILE A 337 11.56 -12.08 -9.80
C ILE A 337 12.43 -13.30 -9.50
N PRO A 338 13.42 -13.21 -8.60
CA PRO A 338 14.10 -14.38 -8.07
C PRO A 338 13.17 -15.07 -7.08
N LEU A 339 13.41 -16.37 -6.84
CA LEU A 339 12.66 -17.14 -5.85
C LEU A 339 12.71 -16.54 -4.44
N GLU A 340 13.72 -15.71 -4.11
CA GLU A 340 13.98 -15.25 -2.73
C GLU A 340 14.28 -13.74 -2.63
N THR A 341 13.30 -12.87 -2.86
CA THR A 341 13.52 -11.41 -2.67
C THR A 341 12.52 -10.78 -1.72
N PRO A 342 12.90 -10.51 -0.46
CA PRO A 342 12.09 -9.66 0.40
C PRO A 342 11.94 -8.27 -0.24
N MET A 343 10.74 -7.71 -0.20
CA MET A 343 10.36 -6.40 -0.80
C MET A 343 10.06 -6.38 -2.31
N LEU A 344 9.92 -7.54 -2.95
CA LEU A 344 9.62 -7.65 -4.38
C LEU A 344 8.42 -6.80 -4.83
N LYS A 345 7.33 -6.81 -4.05
CA LYS A 345 6.08 -6.09 -4.40
C LYS A 345 6.26 -4.59 -4.50
N LYS A 346 7.01 -3.99 -3.57
CA LYS A 346 7.27 -2.54 -3.56
C LYS A 346 8.12 -2.13 -4.75
N GLN A 347 9.11 -2.96 -5.12
CA GLN A 347 9.93 -2.73 -6.30
C GLN A 347 9.09 -2.87 -7.57
N LEU A 348 8.26 -3.92 -7.65
CA LEU A 348 7.39 -4.18 -8.78
C LEU A 348 6.39 -3.05 -9.01
N LEU A 349 5.74 -2.56 -7.95
CA LEU A 349 4.82 -1.41 -8.03
C LEU A 349 5.57 -0.15 -8.52
N LYS A 350 6.74 0.14 -7.94
CA LYS A 350 7.54 1.31 -8.35
C LYS A 350 7.93 1.26 -9.83
N LEU A 351 8.24 0.07 -10.35
CA LEU A 351 8.71 -0.08 -11.73
C LEU A 351 7.58 -0.16 -12.76
N THR A 352 6.39 -0.61 -12.35
CA THR A 352 5.19 -0.69 -13.21
C THR A 352 4.38 0.61 -13.23
N THR A 353 4.51 1.46 -12.20
CA THR A 353 3.89 2.80 -12.16
C THR A 353 4.53 3.80 -13.14
N THR A 354 5.81 3.62 -13.49
CA THR A 354 6.57 4.52 -14.36
C THR A 354 6.57 4.12 -15.83
N ARG A 355 5.98 2.97 -16.20
CA ARG A 355 6.05 2.41 -17.57
C ARG A 355 4.68 2.34 -18.23
N ASN A 356 4.62 2.75 -19.49
CA ASN A 356 3.39 2.71 -20.29
C ASN A 356 3.20 1.33 -20.92
N GLY A 357 3.00 0.32 -20.08
CA GLY A 357 2.81 -1.06 -20.49
C GLY A 357 4.09 -1.90 -20.43
N PHE A 358 3.88 -3.20 -20.31
CA PHE A 358 4.94 -4.19 -20.09
C PHE A 358 4.44 -5.60 -20.43
N PHE A 359 5.39 -6.49 -20.67
CA PHE A 359 5.17 -7.92 -20.77
C PHE A 359 5.62 -8.58 -19.47
N VAL A 360 4.90 -9.61 -19.05
CA VAL A 360 5.33 -10.53 -17.98
C VAL A 360 5.50 -11.89 -18.61
N VAL A 361 6.70 -12.46 -18.51
CA VAL A 361 7.01 -13.81 -18.99
C VAL A 361 7.37 -14.66 -17.78
N ILE A 362 6.67 -15.77 -17.62
CA ILE A 362 6.88 -16.76 -16.58
C ILE A 362 7.41 -18.01 -17.25
N GLN A 363 8.54 -18.49 -16.74
CA GLN A 363 9.08 -19.79 -17.09
C GLN A 363 8.86 -20.74 -15.93
N ASP A 364 8.29 -21.91 -16.20
CA ASP A 364 8.08 -22.94 -15.18
C ASP A 364 9.04 -24.12 -15.31
N LYS A 365 8.99 -25.02 -14.32
CA LYS A 365 9.84 -26.22 -14.31
C LYS A 365 9.48 -27.24 -15.40
N GLY A 366 8.29 -27.16 -15.99
CA GLY A 366 7.86 -27.99 -17.11
C GLY A 366 8.41 -27.52 -18.46
N GLY A 367 9.13 -26.38 -18.49
CA GLY A 367 9.62 -25.78 -19.73
C GLY A 367 8.53 -25.00 -20.47
N ASN A 368 7.43 -24.65 -19.81
CA ASN A 368 6.43 -23.75 -20.35
C ASN A 368 6.94 -22.30 -20.28
N LEU A 369 6.64 -21.52 -21.31
CA LEU A 369 6.80 -20.07 -21.30
C LEU A 369 5.44 -19.45 -21.51
N ILE A 370 4.89 -18.89 -20.45
CA ILE A 370 3.55 -18.28 -20.43
C ILE A 370 3.65 -16.85 -19.93
N GLY A 371 2.61 -16.07 -20.11
CA GLY A 371 2.67 -14.68 -19.68
C GLY A 371 1.45 -13.87 -20.00
N GLY A 372 1.59 -12.56 -19.79
CA GLY A 372 0.57 -11.60 -20.15
C GLY A 372 1.17 -10.26 -20.54
N PHE A 373 0.40 -9.50 -21.31
CA PHE A 373 0.72 -8.15 -21.73
C PHE A 373 -0.28 -7.17 -21.12
N VAL A 374 0.23 -6.06 -20.59
CA VAL A 374 -0.56 -4.93 -20.10
C VAL A 374 -0.13 -3.70 -20.89
N SER A 375 -1.06 -2.98 -21.48
CA SER A 375 -0.81 -1.76 -22.26
C SER A 375 -0.78 -0.49 -21.40
N HIS A 376 -1.39 -0.54 -20.21
CA HIS A 376 -1.46 0.59 -19.27
C HIS A 376 -0.50 0.47 -18.09
N ARG A 377 -0.11 1.62 -17.53
CA ARG A 377 0.64 1.69 -16.27
C ARG A 377 -0.22 1.28 -15.08
N VAL A 378 0.40 0.72 -14.04
CA VAL A 378 -0.27 0.41 -12.78
C VAL A 378 -0.34 1.66 -11.92
N ALA A 379 -1.52 2.06 -11.45
CA ALA A 379 -1.66 3.28 -10.63
C ALA A 379 -1.30 3.05 -9.16
N LYS A 380 -1.74 1.91 -8.59
CA LYS A 380 -1.54 1.54 -7.19
C LYS A 380 -1.65 0.01 -7.03
N ASP A 381 -1.09 -0.53 -5.95
CA ASP A 381 -1.31 -1.91 -5.55
C ASP A 381 -2.71 -2.10 -4.95
N GLY A 382 -3.17 -3.36 -4.88
CA GLY A 382 -4.46 -3.68 -4.29
C GLY A 382 -5.68 -3.27 -5.12
N ALA A 383 -5.48 -2.75 -6.33
CA ALA A 383 -6.55 -2.41 -7.26
C ALA A 383 -6.28 -2.97 -8.65
N PHE A 384 -7.35 -3.34 -9.35
CA PHE A 384 -7.25 -3.75 -10.74
C PHE A 384 -7.01 -2.56 -11.67
N VAL A 385 -6.16 -2.78 -12.67
CA VAL A 385 -5.97 -1.93 -13.83
C VAL A 385 -7.00 -2.33 -14.87
N ALA A 386 -7.75 -1.34 -15.36
CA ALA A 386 -8.64 -1.54 -16.49
C ALA A 386 -7.84 -1.45 -17.80
N ASP A 387 -7.88 -2.51 -18.61
CA ASP A 387 -7.14 -2.59 -19.86
C ASP A 387 -7.81 -3.53 -20.87
N ALA A 388 -8.41 -2.94 -21.91
CA ALA A 388 -9.09 -3.69 -22.97
C ALA A 388 -8.11 -4.39 -23.93
N ASN A 389 -6.86 -3.93 -23.99
CA ASN A 389 -5.81 -4.50 -24.85
C ASN A 389 -4.94 -5.52 -24.11
N CYS A 390 -5.27 -5.81 -22.85
CA CYS A 390 -4.61 -6.87 -22.09
C CYS A 390 -4.88 -8.22 -22.75
N PHE A 391 -3.86 -9.07 -22.81
CA PHE A 391 -4.00 -10.44 -23.27
C PHE A 391 -3.04 -11.37 -22.52
N LEU A 392 -3.42 -12.63 -22.40
CA LEU A 392 -2.51 -13.70 -21.99
C LEU A 392 -1.88 -14.34 -23.22
N PHE A 393 -0.73 -14.97 -23.03
CA PHE A 393 -0.07 -15.70 -24.09
C PHE A 393 0.68 -16.93 -23.58
N THR A 394 0.95 -17.82 -24.53
CA THR A 394 1.87 -18.95 -24.39
C THR A 394 2.87 -18.87 -25.54
N LEU A 395 4.16 -19.03 -25.22
CA LEU A 395 5.26 -19.09 -26.18
C LEU A 395 5.83 -20.50 -26.31
N LYS A 396 5.85 -21.26 -25.21
CA LYS A 396 6.27 -22.67 -25.19
C LYS A 396 5.33 -23.50 -24.31
N VAL A 397 5.08 -24.73 -24.75
CA VAL A 397 4.39 -25.78 -23.98
C VAL A 397 5.26 -27.03 -23.97
N ASP A 398 5.58 -27.54 -22.78
CA ASP A 398 6.48 -28.67 -22.58
C ASP A 398 7.82 -28.49 -23.33
N GLY A 399 8.37 -27.28 -23.30
CA GLY A 399 9.60 -26.90 -24.00
C GLY A 399 9.47 -26.72 -25.52
N LYS A 400 8.32 -27.04 -26.13
CA LYS A 400 8.09 -26.88 -27.58
C LYS A 400 7.52 -25.51 -27.90
N VAL A 401 8.07 -24.84 -28.91
CA VAL A 401 7.59 -23.54 -29.37
C VAL A 401 6.15 -23.65 -29.86
N GLN A 402 5.26 -22.95 -29.18
CA GLN A 402 3.84 -22.94 -29.49
C GLN A 402 3.21 -21.61 -29.11
N PHE A 403 3.03 -20.75 -30.11
CA PHE A 403 2.51 -19.41 -29.93
C PHE A 403 0.97 -19.39 -29.85
N GLN A 404 0.45 -18.90 -28.72
CA GLN A 404 -0.98 -18.69 -28.51
C GLN A 404 -1.23 -17.36 -27.81
N LYS A 405 -2.33 -16.70 -28.19
CA LYS A 405 -2.83 -15.45 -27.62
C LYS A 405 -4.26 -15.66 -27.14
N PHE A 406 -4.57 -15.16 -25.95
CA PHE A 406 -5.89 -15.19 -25.35
C PHE A 406 -6.33 -13.77 -25.05
N GLU A 407 -7.34 -13.29 -25.76
CA GLU A 407 -7.79 -11.89 -25.64
C GLU A 407 -8.69 -11.69 -24.43
N MET A 408 -8.61 -10.50 -23.81
CA MET A 408 -9.50 -10.13 -22.72
C MET A 408 -10.96 -10.10 -23.19
N ALA A 409 -11.87 -10.71 -22.44
CA ALA A 409 -13.28 -10.59 -22.73
C ALA A 409 -13.75 -9.13 -22.54
N ARG A 410 -14.54 -8.61 -23.48
CA ARG A 410 -15.02 -7.21 -23.47
C ARG A 410 -15.69 -6.81 -22.15
N THR A 411 -16.40 -7.74 -21.50
CA THR A 411 -17.10 -7.51 -20.22
C THR A 411 -16.17 -7.51 -19.00
N ARG A 412 -14.90 -7.91 -19.15
CA ARG A 412 -13.94 -8.15 -18.07
C ARG A 412 -12.71 -7.23 -18.09
N HIS A 413 -12.63 -6.29 -19.04
CA HIS A 413 -11.49 -5.37 -19.17
C HIS A 413 -11.15 -4.57 -17.90
N LYS A 414 -12.12 -4.33 -17.01
CA LYS A 414 -11.90 -3.65 -15.71
C LYS A 414 -11.07 -4.46 -14.69
N PHE A 415 -10.87 -5.75 -14.95
CA PHE A 415 -10.11 -6.67 -14.10
C PHE A 415 -8.85 -7.18 -14.80
N ALA A 416 -8.24 -6.35 -15.65
CA ALA A 416 -7.23 -6.86 -16.57
C ALA A 416 -5.94 -7.30 -15.88
N PHE A 417 -5.46 -6.49 -14.94
CA PHE A 417 -4.23 -6.77 -14.22
C PHE A 417 -4.29 -6.24 -12.80
N TYR A 418 -3.69 -6.94 -11.86
CA TYR A 418 -3.66 -6.57 -10.45
C TYR A 418 -2.28 -6.86 -9.86
N ILE A 419 -1.77 -5.92 -9.06
CA ILE A 419 -0.60 -6.13 -8.21
C ILE A 419 -1.07 -6.29 -6.77
N GLY A 420 -0.67 -7.37 -6.12
CA GLY A 420 -1.06 -7.62 -4.74
C GLY A 420 -0.41 -6.66 -3.75
N THR A 421 -1.15 -6.34 -2.69
CA THR A 421 -0.64 -5.51 -1.58
C THR A 421 0.50 -6.20 -0.85
N ASN A 422 1.26 -5.45 -0.04
CA ASN A 422 2.34 -6.01 0.79
C ASN A 422 1.90 -7.13 1.74
N ARG A 423 0.61 -7.22 2.08
CA ARG A 423 0.04 -8.26 2.94
C ARG A 423 -0.58 -9.44 2.19
N SER A 424 -0.78 -9.31 0.88
CA SER A 424 -1.36 -10.37 0.06
C SER A 424 -0.35 -11.51 -0.15
N THR A 425 -0.82 -12.71 -0.44
CA THR A 425 0.02 -13.78 -1.00
C THR A 425 0.18 -13.63 -2.52
N ARG A 426 -0.75 -12.96 -3.20
CA ARG A 426 -0.68 -12.69 -4.64
C ARG A 426 0.40 -11.66 -4.92
N LEU A 427 1.29 -11.94 -5.87
CA LEU A 427 2.26 -11.01 -6.42
C LEU A 427 1.60 -10.20 -7.54
N ILE A 428 1.11 -10.90 -8.55
CA ILE A 428 0.36 -10.35 -9.69
C ILE A 428 -0.80 -11.27 -10.03
N ASP A 429 -1.81 -10.71 -10.68
CA ASP A 429 -2.99 -11.44 -11.14
C ASP A 429 -3.43 -10.85 -12.48
N PHE A 430 -3.45 -11.66 -13.54
CA PHE A 430 -4.04 -11.31 -14.82
C PHE A 430 -5.45 -11.85 -14.87
N GLY A 431 -6.39 -10.98 -15.24
CA GLY A 431 -7.79 -11.33 -15.09
C GLY A 431 -8.16 -11.48 -13.61
N CYS A 432 -9.31 -12.11 -13.36
CA CYS A 432 -9.78 -12.44 -12.03
C CYS A 432 -9.25 -13.83 -11.60
N GLY A 433 -7.94 -14.06 -11.68
CA GLY A 433 -7.31 -15.35 -11.37
C GLY A 433 -6.96 -16.21 -12.59
N ASP A 434 -7.03 -15.67 -13.81
CA ASP A 434 -6.77 -16.45 -15.03
C ASP A 434 -5.28 -16.84 -15.14
N LEU A 435 -4.39 -15.95 -14.71
CA LEU A 435 -2.98 -16.26 -14.43
C LEU A 435 -2.57 -15.49 -13.17
N CYS A 436 -2.46 -16.21 -12.05
CA CYS A 436 -2.16 -15.62 -10.75
C CYS A 436 -0.80 -16.10 -10.27
N LEU A 437 0.14 -15.17 -10.06
CA LEU A 437 1.44 -15.46 -9.48
C LEU A 437 1.37 -15.22 -7.97
N MET A 438 1.74 -16.21 -7.17
CA MET A 438 1.62 -16.20 -5.72
C MET A 438 2.96 -16.47 -5.04
N SER A 439 3.19 -15.79 -3.93
CA SER A 439 4.25 -16.11 -2.97
C SER A 439 3.65 -17.03 -1.91
N VAL A 440 4.04 -18.30 -1.94
CA VAL A 440 3.64 -19.31 -0.96
C VAL A 440 4.69 -19.32 0.15
N GLY A 441 4.39 -18.60 1.24
CA GLY A 441 5.12 -18.74 2.50
C GLY A 441 4.38 -19.71 3.41
N ARG A 442 5.09 -20.66 4.05
CA ARG A 442 4.49 -21.46 5.12
C ARG A 442 4.15 -20.53 6.28
N PHE A 443 2.87 -20.44 6.65
CA PHE A 443 2.40 -19.67 7.80
C PHE A 443 3.35 -19.84 8.99
N GLY A 444 4.03 -18.75 9.39
CA GLY A 444 4.92 -18.71 10.56
C GLY A 444 6.41 -18.99 10.35
N LYS A 445 6.87 -19.48 9.18
CA LYS A 445 8.31 -19.69 8.91
C LYS A 445 8.73 -19.02 7.60
N ARG A 446 9.35 -17.83 7.72
CA ARG A 446 9.84 -16.97 6.61
C ARG A 446 11.01 -17.55 5.78
N THR A 447 11.43 -18.79 6.02
CA THR A 447 12.74 -19.25 5.52
C THR A 447 12.73 -19.95 4.17
N ASN A 448 11.58 -20.17 3.52
CA ASN A 448 11.50 -20.74 2.17
C ASN A 448 10.26 -20.20 1.43
N GLU A 449 10.27 -18.90 1.08
CA GLU A 449 9.24 -18.36 0.20
C GLU A 449 9.40 -19.00 -1.19
N LYS A 450 8.36 -19.69 -1.65
CA LYS A 450 8.31 -20.28 -2.98
C LYS A 450 7.35 -19.46 -3.82
N VAL A 451 7.73 -19.16 -5.06
CA VAL A 451 6.82 -18.53 -6.00
C VAL A 451 6.16 -19.62 -6.85
N THR A 452 4.83 -19.60 -6.92
CA THR A 452 4.03 -20.49 -7.75
C THR A 452 3.08 -19.68 -8.61
N TYR A 453 2.53 -20.28 -9.65
CA TYR A 453 1.39 -19.71 -10.36
C TYR A 453 0.23 -20.70 -10.44
N THR A 454 -0.98 -20.15 -10.51
CA THR A 454 -2.20 -20.89 -10.82
C THR A 454 -2.85 -20.28 -12.05
N MET A 455 -3.66 -21.10 -12.74
CA MET A 455 -4.42 -20.64 -13.90
C MET A 455 -5.88 -21.03 -13.79
N THR A 456 -6.75 -20.08 -14.13
CA THR A 456 -8.19 -20.32 -14.29
C THR A 456 -8.64 -19.75 -15.63
N LYS A 457 -9.92 -19.92 -16.00
CA LYS A 457 -10.46 -19.47 -17.29
C LYS A 457 -11.74 -18.66 -17.07
N GLN A 458 -11.60 -17.41 -16.62
CA GLN A 458 -12.73 -16.57 -16.22
C GLN A 458 -12.84 -15.27 -17.03
N SER A 459 -11.71 -14.68 -17.41
CA SER A 459 -11.64 -13.31 -17.94
C SER A 459 -11.18 -13.24 -19.38
N PHE A 460 -10.43 -14.24 -19.86
CA PHE A 460 -9.90 -14.28 -21.22
C PHE A 460 -10.66 -15.28 -22.12
N GLN A 461 -10.56 -15.08 -23.43
CA GLN A 461 -11.16 -15.92 -24.44
C GLN A 461 -10.19 -17.03 -24.86
N TYR A 462 -10.42 -18.25 -24.36
CA TYR A 462 -9.58 -19.42 -24.64
C TYR A 462 -9.96 -20.19 -25.91
N GLY A 463 -11.19 -19.98 -26.42
CA GLY A 463 -11.74 -20.76 -27.54
C GLY A 463 -11.75 -22.27 -27.25
N ASP A 464 -11.73 -23.08 -28.31
CA ASP A 464 -11.72 -24.55 -28.20
C ASP A 464 -10.33 -25.13 -27.84
N LYS A 465 -9.31 -24.28 -27.70
CA LYS A 465 -7.91 -24.68 -27.47
C LYS A 465 -7.60 -24.92 -25.99
N ILE A 466 -8.54 -25.54 -25.27
CA ILE A 466 -8.58 -25.62 -23.80
C ILE A 466 -7.43 -26.47 -23.23
N ASN A 467 -6.83 -27.37 -24.00
CA ASN A 467 -5.99 -28.45 -23.45
C ASN A 467 -4.52 -28.09 -23.17
N LEU A 468 -4.09 -26.85 -23.37
CA LEU A 468 -2.66 -26.52 -23.41
C LEU A 468 -2.03 -26.11 -22.08
N LEU A 469 -2.85 -25.84 -21.07
CA LEU A 469 -2.39 -25.49 -19.73
C LEU A 469 -3.32 -26.21 -18.77
N ASN A 470 -2.77 -27.10 -17.93
CA ASN A 470 -3.55 -27.82 -16.92
C ASN A 470 -4.37 -26.81 -16.12
N THR A 471 -5.69 -26.80 -16.34
CA THR A 471 -6.64 -25.94 -15.63
C THR A 471 -7.06 -26.49 -14.28
N SER A 472 -6.41 -27.55 -13.82
CA SER A 472 -6.51 -27.88 -12.42
C SER A 472 -5.98 -26.68 -11.62
N ASN A 473 -6.61 -26.37 -10.50
CA ASN A 473 -6.15 -25.33 -9.56
C ASN A 473 -4.82 -25.71 -8.88
N GLU A 474 -3.98 -26.47 -9.58
CA GLU A 474 -2.68 -26.93 -9.14
C GLU A 474 -1.69 -25.77 -9.17
N GLU A 475 -0.91 -25.69 -8.10
CA GLU A 475 0.17 -24.70 -7.99
C GLU A 475 1.38 -25.19 -8.78
N ASN A 476 1.73 -24.47 -9.83
CA ASN A 476 2.89 -24.77 -10.66
C ASN A 476 4.11 -23.98 -10.16
N GLU A 477 5.25 -24.65 -10.00
CA GLU A 477 6.49 -23.98 -9.56
C GLU A 477 7.13 -23.23 -10.72
N ILE A 478 7.48 -21.96 -10.49
CA ILE A 478 8.22 -21.19 -11.49
C ILE A 478 9.73 -21.39 -11.36
N LEU A 479 10.45 -21.30 -12.48
CA LEU A 479 11.89 -21.07 -12.53
C LEU A 479 12.18 -19.57 -12.44
N SER A 480 11.45 -18.75 -13.19
CA SER A 480 11.62 -17.29 -13.20
C SER A 480 10.33 -16.59 -13.64
N ALA A 481 10.20 -15.32 -13.26
CA ALA A 481 9.22 -14.42 -13.84
C ALA A 481 9.89 -13.08 -14.16
N THR A 482 9.88 -12.70 -15.44
CA THR A 482 10.65 -11.57 -15.97
C THR A 482 9.71 -10.57 -16.60
N PHE A 483 9.88 -9.29 -16.25
CA PHE A 483 9.10 -8.18 -16.75
C PHE A 483 9.92 -7.41 -17.78
N PHE A 484 9.36 -7.27 -18.98
CA PHE A 484 9.96 -6.53 -20.09
C PHE A 484 9.17 -5.26 -20.36
N GLU A 485 9.87 -4.17 -20.63
CA GLU A 485 9.22 -2.92 -21.02
C GLU A 485 8.59 -3.05 -22.41
N ALA A 486 7.40 -2.51 -22.61
CA ALA A 486 6.78 -2.44 -23.93
C ALA A 486 7.13 -1.08 -24.57
N VAL A 487 7.92 -1.11 -25.63
CA VAL A 487 8.42 0.10 -26.30
C VAL A 487 7.58 0.36 -27.55
N ASP A 488 7.11 1.59 -27.74
CA ASP A 488 6.38 1.97 -28.95
C ASP A 488 7.31 1.82 -30.17
N GLY A 489 6.84 1.10 -31.20
CA GLY A 489 7.65 0.66 -32.35
C GLY A 489 8.20 1.78 -33.25
N SER A 490 8.01 3.06 -32.90
CA SER A 490 8.60 4.20 -33.61
C SER A 490 10.08 4.43 -33.26
N GLN A 491 10.58 3.78 -32.20
CA GLN A 491 12.00 3.79 -31.84
C GLN A 491 12.63 2.44 -32.19
N SER A 492 13.00 2.25 -33.45
CA SER A 492 13.84 1.11 -33.82
C SER A 492 15.23 1.30 -33.22
N PHE A 493 15.58 0.49 -32.23
CA PHE A 493 16.97 0.28 -31.80
C PHE A 493 17.66 -0.59 -32.87
N TYR A 494 18.00 0.01 -34.00
CA TYR A 494 18.99 -0.53 -34.94
C TYR A 494 20.14 0.44 -35.05
#